data_AF-A0A9Y3S1Q5-F1
#
_entry.id   AF-A0A9Y3S1Q5-F1
#
_cell.length_a   1.000
_cell.length_b   1.000
_cell.length_c   1.000
_cell.angle_alpha   90.00
_cell.angle_beta   90.00
_cell.angle_gamma   90.00
#
_symmetry.space_group_name_H-M   'P 1'
#
loop_
_entity.id
_entity.type
_entity.pdbx_description
1 polymer ?
#
loop_
_entity_poly.entity_id
_entity_poly.type
_entity_poly.pdbx_seq_one_letter_code
_entity_poly.pdbx_strand_id
1 'polypeptide(L)'
;MMTKRPGVYFNPEETELDLTYKSRYKDVTLPDAYERLILDVFCGNQMHFVRSDELQEAWRIFTPLLHQVEKEKPRPIPYTYGSRCPREADDLLKRVGFCYEGTYKWVQPHTA
;
A
#
# COMPACT_ATOMS: atom_id res chain seq x y z
N MET A 1 5.97 -5.48 -15.01
CA MET A 1 6.91 -5.11 -16.11
C MET A 1 6.64 -5.97 -17.32
N MET A 2 7.02 -5.54 -18.52
CA MET A 2 6.76 -6.32 -19.75
C MET A 2 7.97 -7.18 -20.10
N THR A 3 7.76 -8.47 -20.28
CA THR A 3 8.75 -9.39 -20.86
C THR A 3 8.22 -9.99 -22.14
N LYS A 4 9.12 -10.51 -22.98
CA LYS A 4 8.70 -11.35 -24.12
C LYS A 4 7.97 -12.57 -23.57
N ARG A 5 6.77 -12.83 -24.07
CA ARG A 5 6.02 -14.05 -23.74
C ARG A 5 6.90 -15.29 -23.87
N PRO A 6 7.02 -16.13 -22.81
CA PRO A 6 7.78 -17.37 -22.88
C PRO A 6 7.27 -18.29 -24.01
N GLY A 7 8.18 -18.89 -24.78
CA GLY A 7 7.87 -19.78 -25.91
C GLY A 7 8.05 -19.14 -27.30
N VAL A 8 7.36 -19.71 -28.30
CA VAL A 8 7.41 -19.28 -29.72
C VAL A 8 6.39 -18.17 -29.96
N TYR A 9 6.50 -17.10 -29.18
CA TYR A 9 5.66 -15.91 -29.27
C TYR A 9 6.54 -14.66 -29.28
N PHE A 10 6.07 -13.58 -29.91
CA PHE A 10 6.78 -12.29 -29.95
C PHE A 10 6.02 -11.16 -29.22
N ASN A 11 4.80 -11.43 -28.76
CA ASN A 11 4.03 -10.44 -28.02
C ASN A 11 4.59 -10.25 -26.59
N PRO A 12 4.51 -9.04 -26.05
CA PRO A 12 4.85 -8.80 -24.65
C PRO A 12 3.79 -9.40 -23.73
N GLU A 13 4.21 -9.81 -22.53
CA GLU A 13 3.38 -10.30 -21.44
C GLU A 13 3.85 -9.67 -20.13
N GLU A 14 2.93 -9.43 -19.19
CA GLU A 14 3.23 -8.86 -17.89
C GLU A 14 3.90 -9.89 -16.97
N THR A 15 5.01 -9.51 -16.35
CA THR A 15 5.73 -10.28 -15.34
C THR A 15 6.32 -9.34 -14.27
N GLU A 16 7.01 -9.91 -13.28
CA GLU A 16 7.48 -9.25 -12.08
C GLU A 16 8.93 -9.63 -11.76
N LEU A 17 9.63 -8.73 -11.05
CA LEU A 17 10.85 -9.08 -10.31
C LEU A 17 10.46 -9.21 -8.86
N ASP A 18 10.53 -10.43 -8.32
CA ASP A 18 10.06 -10.73 -6.97
C ASP A 18 11.20 -10.70 -5.93
N LEU A 19 10.91 -10.10 -4.77
CA LEU A 19 11.71 -10.21 -3.56
C LEU A 19 10.79 -10.56 -2.38
N THR A 20 10.46 -11.83 -2.24
CA THR A 20 9.76 -12.33 -1.06
C THR A 20 10.73 -12.59 0.10
N TYR A 21 10.67 -11.75 1.15
CA TYR A 21 11.58 -11.81 2.31
C TYR A 21 11.62 -13.20 2.96
N LYS A 22 10.45 -13.82 3.17
CA LYS A 22 10.33 -15.16 3.76
C LYS A 22 11.05 -16.24 2.96
N SER A 23 11.08 -16.13 1.63
CA SER A 23 11.76 -17.09 0.76
C SER A 23 13.27 -16.84 0.71
N ARG A 24 13.66 -15.56 0.64
CA ARG A 24 15.05 -15.13 0.43
C ARG A 24 15.90 -15.10 1.71
N TYR A 25 15.30 -14.82 2.86
CA TYR A 25 15.95 -14.63 4.16
C TYR A 25 15.33 -15.53 5.23
N LYS A 26 15.33 -16.85 5.00
CA LYS A 26 14.65 -17.84 5.85
C LYS A 26 15.11 -17.82 7.32
N ASP A 27 16.39 -17.54 7.54
CA ASP A 27 17.01 -17.59 8.87
C ASP A 27 17.09 -16.22 9.56
N VAL A 28 16.50 -15.18 8.96
CA VAL A 28 16.50 -13.83 9.54
C VAL A 28 15.20 -13.58 10.27
N THR A 29 15.29 -13.35 11.57
CA THR A 29 14.15 -12.86 12.37
C THR A 29 13.96 -11.37 12.10
N LEU A 30 12.77 -10.99 11.63
CA LEU A 30 12.39 -9.59 11.53
C LEU A 30 11.94 -9.11 12.92
N PRO A 31 12.60 -8.11 13.54
CA PRO A 31 12.18 -7.59 14.83
C PRO A 31 10.83 -6.90 14.69
N ASP A 32 10.04 -6.91 15.77
CA ASP A 32 8.79 -6.15 15.79
C ASP A 32 9.04 -4.64 15.67
N ALA A 33 8.05 -3.90 15.18
CA ALA A 33 8.13 -2.46 15.04
C ALA A 33 8.48 -1.78 16.38
N TYR A 34 7.91 -2.24 17.50
CA TYR A 34 8.18 -1.65 18.80
C TYR A 34 9.58 -1.98 19.33
N GLU A 35 10.09 -3.19 19.09
CA GLU A 35 11.47 -3.55 19.46
C GLU A 35 12.46 -2.60 18.81
N ARG A 36 12.25 -2.32 17.51
CA ARG A 36 13.12 -1.40 16.77
C ARG A 36 12.99 0.04 17.25
N LEU A 37 11.78 0.55 17.42
CA LEU A 37 11.56 1.94 17.85
C LEU A 37 12.13 2.20 19.24
N ILE A 38 11.95 1.27 20.18
CA ILE A 38 12.51 1.39 21.53
C ILE A 38 14.04 1.39 21.48
N LEU A 39 14.65 0.51 20.69
CA LEU A 39 16.11 0.51 20.48
C LEU A 39 16.59 1.84 19.90
N ASP A 40 15.88 2.40 18.92
CA ASP A 40 16.22 3.69 18.33
C ASP A 40 16.19 4.84 19.37
N VAL A 41 15.28 4.81 20.36
CA VAL A 41 15.29 5.75 21.49
C VAL A 41 16.57 5.64 22.32
N PHE A 42 16.98 4.42 22.67
CA PHE A 42 18.23 4.19 23.43
C PHE A 42 19.47 4.63 22.65
N CYS A 43 19.45 4.48 21.32
CA CYS A 43 20.52 4.94 20.43
C CYS A 43 20.48 6.45 20.15
N GLY A 44 19.46 7.17 20.62
CA GLY A 44 19.27 8.59 20.33
C GLY A 44 18.93 8.88 18.86
N ASN A 45 18.44 7.89 18.12
CA ASN A 45 18.08 8.00 16.71
C ASN A 45 16.61 8.41 16.55
N GLN A 46 16.36 9.60 16.02
CA GLN A 46 15.01 10.15 15.84
C GLN A 46 14.42 9.95 14.44
N MET A 47 15.11 9.26 13.52
CA MET A 47 14.69 9.15 12.11
C MET A 47 13.31 8.51 11.89
N HIS A 48 12.87 7.62 12.79
CA HIS A 48 11.58 6.93 12.68
C HIS A 48 10.47 7.57 13.52
N PHE A 49 10.71 8.76 14.10
CA PHE A 49 9.75 9.47 14.91
C PHE A 49 9.21 10.68 14.17
N VAL A 50 7.92 10.95 14.36
CA VAL A 50 7.25 12.10 13.72
C VAL A 50 7.77 13.39 14.32
N ARG A 51 8.26 14.29 13.46
CA ARG A 51 8.70 15.63 13.88
C ARG A 51 7.51 16.59 14.03
N SER A 52 7.67 17.64 14.83
CA SER A 52 6.58 18.57 15.14
C SER A 52 6.02 19.31 13.92
N ASP A 53 6.86 19.66 12.96
CA ASP A 53 6.45 20.30 11.71
C ASP A 53 5.74 19.31 10.75
N GLU A 54 6.21 18.07 10.67
CA GLU A 54 5.51 17.00 9.92
C GLU A 54 4.10 16.77 10.47
N LEU A 55 3.97 16.73 11.79
CA LEU A 55 2.67 16.60 12.45
C LEU A 55 1.77 17.81 12.15
N GLN A 56 2.31 19.03 12.20
CA GLN A 56 1.57 20.24 11.89
C GLN A 56 1.04 20.23 10.44
N GLU A 57 1.86 19.84 9.47
CA GLU A 57 1.45 19.78 8.06
C GLU A 57 0.42 18.68 7.80
N ALA A 58 0.55 17.51 8.44
CA ALA A 58 -0.44 16.45 8.35
C ALA A 58 -1.83 16.94 8.82
N TRP A 59 -1.88 17.61 9.98
CA TRP A 59 -3.12 18.20 10.48
C TRP A 59 -3.64 19.31 9.57
N ARG A 60 -2.76 20.21 9.08
CA ARG A 60 -3.16 21.28 8.17
C ARG A 60 -3.89 20.76 6.92
N ILE A 61 -3.46 19.62 6.37
CA ILE A 61 -4.06 19.00 5.18
C ILE A 61 -5.45 18.41 5.49
N PHE A 62 -5.60 17.65 6.58
CA PHE A 62 -6.83 16.90 6.86
C PHE A 62 -7.88 17.66 7.67
N THR A 63 -7.48 18.62 8.53
CA THR A 63 -8.39 19.35 9.43
C THR A 63 -9.58 20.00 8.71
N PRO A 64 -9.45 20.68 7.55
CA PRO A 64 -10.61 21.27 6.88
C PRO A 64 -11.66 20.24 6.47
N LEU A 65 -11.22 19.09 5.96
CA LEU A 65 -12.12 17.99 5.57
C LEU A 65 -12.77 17.35 6.80
N LEU A 66 -12.01 17.12 7.87
CA LEU A 66 -12.54 16.56 9.12
C LEU A 66 -13.62 17.47 9.72
N HIS A 67 -13.37 18.78 9.78
CA HIS A 67 -14.36 19.75 10.25
C HIS A 67 -15.63 19.77 9.37
N GLN A 68 -15.48 19.62 8.04
CA GLN A 68 -16.62 19.51 7.15
C GLN A 68 -17.43 18.24 7.43
N VAL A 69 -16.76 17.10 7.60
CA VAL A 69 -17.41 15.82 7.92
C VAL A 69 -18.15 15.88 9.25
N GLU A 70 -17.57 16.50 10.29
CA GLU A 70 -18.24 16.69 11.58
C GLU A 70 -19.46 17.60 11.52
N LYS A 71 -19.39 18.67 10.72
CA LYS A 71 -20.46 19.66 10.54
C LYS A 71 -21.62 19.10 9.71
N GLU A 72 -21.31 18.52 8.55
CA GLU A 72 -22.30 18.09 7.56
C GLU A 72 -22.82 16.68 7.84
N LYS A 73 -22.06 15.86 8.57
CA LYS A 73 -22.36 14.46 8.90
C LYS A 73 -22.84 13.67 7.66
N PRO A 74 -22.06 13.66 6.57
CA PRO A 74 -22.43 12.94 5.36
C PRO A 74 -22.57 11.44 5.68
N ARG A 75 -23.57 10.80 5.08
CA ARG A 75 -23.74 9.35 5.24
C ARG A 75 -22.68 8.62 4.41
N PRO A 76 -21.89 7.70 5.00
CA PRO A 76 -20.94 6.91 4.24
C PRO A 76 -21.67 5.95 3.29
N ILE A 77 -21.03 5.65 2.18
CA ILE A 77 -21.57 4.72 1.18
C ILE A 77 -21.44 3.29 1.72
N PRO A 78 -22.55 2.53 1.82
CA PRO A 78 -22.50 1.16 2.32
C PRO A 78 -21.82 0.24 1.30
N TYR A 79 -21.08 -0.75 1.81
CA TYR A 79 -20.47 -1.81 0.99
C TYR A 79 -20.57 -3.14 1.74
N THR A 80 -20.54 -4.24 0.99
CA THR A 80 -20.69 -5.58 1.58
C THR A 80 -19.43 -5.98 2.33
N TYR A 81 -19.58 -6.66 3.47
CA TYR A 81 -18.46 -7.19 4.24
C TYR A 81 -17.64 -8.17 3.37
N GLY A 82 -16.31 -8.02 3.37
CA GLY A 82 -15.39 -8.79 2.53
C GLY A 82 -15.20 -8.26 1.10
N SER A 83 -15.96 -7.24 0.68
CA SER A 83 -15.67 -6.51 -0.56
C SER A 83 -14.50 -5.54 -0.38
N ARG A 84 -13.89 -5.11 -1.48
CA ARG A 84 -12.69 -4.24 -1.47
C ARG A 84 -13.01 -2.80 -1.06
N CYS A 85 -14.05 -2.22 -1.65
CA CYS A 85 -14.48 -0.84 -1.42
C CYS A 85 -15.81 -0.58 -2.16
N PRO A 86 -16.50 0.55 -1.90
CA PRO A 86 -17.59 1.04 -2.75
C PRO A 86 -17.12 1.31 -4.19
N ARG A 87 -18.02 1.21 -5.16
CA ARG A 87 -17.70 1.43 -6.60
C ARG A 87 -17.18 2.84 -6.87
N GLU A 88 -17.65 3.80 -6.09
CA GLU A 88 -17.27 5.21 -6.16
C GLU A 88 -15.78 5.43 -5.86
N ALA A 89 -15.14 4.53 -5.11
CA ALA A 89 -13.70 4.58 -4.88
C ALA A 89 -12.92 4.21 -6.16
N ASP A 90 -13.35 3.19 -6.89
CA ASP A 90 -12.76 2.83 -8.19
C ASP A 90 -12.96 3.94 -9.24
N ASP A 91 -14.12 4.60 -9.21
CA ASP A 91 -14.41 5.74 -10.10
C ASP A 91 -13.54 6.96 -9.77
N LEU A 92 -13.30 7.23 -8.48
CA LEU A 92 -12.35 8.26 -8.05
C LEU A 92 -10.94 7.97 -8.56
N LEU A 93 -10.48 6.72 -8.44
CA LEU A 93 -9.16 6.30 -8.90
C LEU A 93 -9.00 6.51 -10.42
N LYS A 94 -10.00 6.10 -11.22
CA LYS A 94 -9.99 6.34 -12.67
C LYS A 94 -9.93 7.83 -13.00
N ARG A 95 -10.69 8.66 -12.26
CA ARG A 95 -10.73 10.11 -12.47
C ARG A 95 -9.39 10.78 -12.20
N VAL A 96 -8.60 10.29 -11.23
CA VAL A 96 -7.26 10.82 -10.93
C VAL A 96 -6.15 10.20 -11.78
N GLY A 97 -6.51 9.33 -12.75
CA GLY A 97 -5.58 8.78 -13.73
C GLY A 97 -5.00 7.41 -13.40
N PHE A 98 -5.51 6.72 -12.38
CA PHE A 98 -5.11 5.33 -12.11
C PHE A 98 -5.79 4.37 -13.09
N CYS A 99 -4.98 3.58 -13.81
CA CYS A 99 -5.44 2.60 -14.78
C CYS A 99 -5.30 1.18 -14.23
N TYR A 100 -6.41 0.44 -14.17
CA TYR A 100 -6.42 -0.97 -13.80
C TYR A 100 -6.92 -1.81 -14.97
N GLU A 101 -6.04 -2.66 -15.53
CA GLU A 101 -6.34 -3.48 -16.72
C GLU A 101 -6.81 -4.90 -16.37
N GLY A 102 -6.43 -5.42 -15.19
CA GLY A 102 -6.80 -6.78 -14.75
C GLY A 102 -6.20 -7.91 -15.60
N THR A 103 -5.21 -7.59 -16.43
CA THR A 103 -4.52 -8.51 -17.36
C THR A 103 -3.44 -9.35 -16.68
N TYR A 104 -2.83 -8.81 -15.62
CA TYR A 104 -1.75 -9.45 -14.89
C TYR A 104 -2.20 -10.70 -14.16
N LYS A 105 -1.43 -11.79 -14.32
CA LYS A 105 -1.68 -13.08 -13.67
C LYS A 105 -0.45 -13.50 -12.91
N TRP A 106 -0.62 -13.66 -11.60
CA TRP A 106 0.43 -14.15 -10.72
C TRP A 106 0.03 -15.49 -10.12
N VAL A 107 0.95 -16.45 -10.17
CA VAL A 107 0.82 -17.74 -9.52
C VAL A 107 2.04 -17.90 -8.63
N GLN A 108 1.82 -18.21 -7.36
CA GLN A 108 2.91 -18.39 -6.41
C GLN A 108 3.86 -19.50 -6.91
N PRO A 109 5.15 -19.19 -7.14
CA PRO A 109 6.08 -20.16 -7.74
C PRO A 109 6.47 -21.31 -6.80
N HIS A 110 6.17 -21.17 -5.51
CA HIS A 110 6.44 -22.17 -4.47
C HIS A 110 5.18 -22.41 -3.65
N THR A 111 4.31 -23.26 -4.18
CA THR A 111 3.25 -23.93 -3.41
C THR A 111 3.60 -25.42 -3.37
N ALA A 112 4.46 -25.77 -2.41
CA ALA A 112 4.74 -27.12 -1.95
C ALA A 112 5.10 -27.05 -0.46
#